data_AF-A0A0B0N6V2-F1
#
_entry.id   AF-A0A0B0N6V2-F1
#
_cell.length_a   1.000
_cell.length_b   1.000
_cell.length_c   1.000
_cell.angle_alpha   90.00
_cell.angle_beta   90.00
_cell.angle_gamma   90.00
#
_symmetry.space_group_name_H-M   'P 1'
#
loop_
_entity.id
_entity.type
_entity.pdbx_description
1 polymer ?
#
loop_
_entity_poly.entity_id
_entity_poly.type
_entity_poly.pdbx_seq_one_letter_code
_entity_poly.pdbx_strand_id
1 'polypeptide(L)'
;MDSPTQNTSLQRLQNVEKRIVRVLELAGGVMDELANPTGPRKEFINNHCREFMKMIKDIQVTLRDEIKSACEYRPFEKCDYSSRISNEICCKKLEYVFSQLDAMKQTIDEYQATI
;
A
#
# COMPACT_ATOMS: atom_id res chain seq x y z
N MET A 1 -13.72 -2.44 -15.79
CA MET A 1 -14.29 -1.09 -15.66
C MET A 1 -13.62 -0.47 -14.46
N ASP A 2 -12.57 0.31 -14.68
CA ASP A 2 -11.83 0.97 -13.59
C ASP A 2 -12.79 1.92 -12.86
N SER A 3 -12.80 1.85 -11.54
CA SER A 3 -13.72 2.63 -10.72
C SER A 3 -13.37 4.13 -10.82
N PRO A 4 -14.34 5.06 -10.73
CA PRO A 4 -14.09 6.51 -10.81
C PRO A 4 -13.02 7.02 -9.83
N THR A 5 -12.88 6.34 -8.68
CA THR A 5 -11.85 6.56 -7.66
C THR A 5 -10.44 6.18 -8.12
N GLN A 6 -10.26 5.18 -8.98
CA GLN A 6 -8.95 4.86 -9.55
C GLN A 6 -8.47 5.95 -10.50
N ASN A 7 -9.37 6.56 -11.28
CA ASN A 7 -9.03 7.68 -12.16
C ASN A 7 -8.52 8.91 -11.38
N THR A 8 -9.04 9.18 -10.18
CA THR A 8 -8.57 10.30 -9.36
C THR A 8 -7.24 10.01 -8.66
N SER A 9 -6.99 8.77 -8.22
CA SER A 9 -5.70 8.34 -7.67
C SER A 9 -4.58 8.44 -8.71
N LEU A 10 -4.80 7.90 -9.92
CA LEU A 10 -3.83 7.98 -11.01
C LEU A 10 -3.52 9.44 -11.40
N GLN A 11 -4.53 10.31 -11.44
CA GLN A 11 -4.31 11.74 -11.70
C GLN A 11 -3.48 12.42 -10.60
N ARG A 12 -3.68 12.06 -9.32
CA ARG A 12 -2.87 12.59 -8.22
C ARG A 12 -1.43 12.13 -8.32
N LEU A 13 -1.20 10.86 -8.66
CA LEU A 13 0.14 10.33 -8.88
C LEU A 13 0.82 11.00 -10.09
N GLN A 14 0.10 11.22 -11.19
CA GLN A 14 0.63 11.97 -12.34
C GLN A 14 0.99 13.42 -11.96
N ASN A 15 0.23 14.06 -11.09
CA ASN A 15 0.57 15.38 -10.58
C ASN A 15 1.82 15.35 -9.68
N VAL A 16 2.03 14.26 -8.92
CA VAL A 16 3.28 14.03 -8.19
C VAL A 16 4.46 13.92 -9.14
N GLU A 17 4.35 13.16 -10.24
CA GLU A 17 5.41 13.04 -11.24
C GLU A 17 5.81 14.40 -11.82
N LYS A 18 4.83 15.23 -12.19
CA LYS A 18 5.08 16.60 -12.67
C LYS A 18 5.79 17.46 -11.63
N ARG A 19 5.42 17.33 -10.35
CA ARG A 19 6.10 18.05 -9.25
C ARG A 19 7.53 17.56 -9.05
N ILE A 20 7.81 16.27 -9.21
CA ILE A 20 9.18 15.73 -9.15
C ILE A 20 10.05 16.35 -10.24
N VAL A 21 9.54 16.44 -11.48
CA VAL A 21 10.25 17.13 -12.57
C VAL A 21 10.54 18.58 -12.19
N ARG A 22 9.55 19.30 -11.65
CA ARG A 22 9.73 20.69 -11.21
C ARG A 22 10.77 20.85 -10.10
N VAL A 23 10.83 19.93 -9.15
CA VAL A 23 11.85 19.90 -8.09
C VAL A 23 13.26 19.74 -8.68
N LEU A 24 13.42 18.90 -9.71
CA LEU A 24 14.69 18.74 -10.41
C LEU A 24 15.08 20.03 -11.15
N GLU A 25 14.13 20.71 -11.80
CA GLU A 25 14.35 22.01 -12.43
C GLU A 25 14.81 23.07 -11.42
N LEU A 26 14.20 23.12 -10.24
CA LEU A 26 14.59 24.06 -9.18
C LEU A 26 16.02 23.79 -8.69
N ALA A 27 16.39 22.52 -8.53
CA ALA A 27 17.75 22.14 -8.16
C ALA A 27 18.77 22.52 -9.24
N GLY A 28 18.45 22.26 -10.52
CA GLY A 28 19.26 22.69 -11.66
C GLY A 28 19.45 24.21 -11.70
N GLY A 29 18.38 24.98 -11.50
CA GLY A 29 18.46 26.44 -11.44
C GLY A 29 19.37 26.95 -10.33
N VAL A 30 19.39 26.31 -9.16
CA VAL A 30 20.34 26.65 -8.09
C VAL A 30 21.79 26.32 -8.49
N MET A 31 22.03 25.19 -9.17
CA MET A 31 23.36 24.83 -9.66
C MET A 31 23.87 25.84 -10.69
N ASP A 32 23.02 26.26 -11.64
CA ASP A 32 23.36 27.28 -12.64
C ASP A 32 23.66 28.62 -11.98
N GLU A 33 22.88 29.02 -10.97
CA GLU A 33 23.11 30.27 -10.23
C GLU A 33 24.40 30.24 -9.41
N LEU A 34 24.76 29.09 -8.84
CA LEU A 34 26.03 28.92 -8.12
C LEU A 34 27.25 28.94 -9.06
N ALA A 35 27.08 28.49 -10.31
CA ALA A 35 28.12 28.55 -11.34
C ALA A 35 28.25 29.93 -12.01
N ASN A 36 27.41 30.90 -11.64
CA ASN A 36 27.38 32.21 -12.26
C ASN A 36 28.71 32.98 -12.02
N PRO A 37 29.42 33.41 -13.09
CA PRO A 37 30.71 34.10 -12.97
C PRO A 37 30.62 35.47 -12.28
N THR A 38 29.45 36.11 -12.24
CA THR A 38 29.25 37.36 -11.49
C THR A 38 28.96 37.14 -10.00
N GLY A 39 28.96 35.88 -9.56
CA GLY A 39 28.59 35.47 -8.21
C GLY A 39 27.09 35.20 -8.06
N PRO A 40 26.71 34.33 -7.11
CA PRO A 40 25.34 33.86 -6.94
C PRO A 40 24.41 34.92 -6.33
N ARG A 41 23.21 35.06 -6.91
CA ARG A 41 22.12 35.88 -6.35
C ARG A 41 21.45 35.16 -5.20
N LYS A 42 21.74 35.63 -3.98
CA LYS A 42 21.21 35.06 -2.73
C LYS A 42 19.68 34.94 -2.70
N GLU A 43 18.96 35.94 -3.22
CA GLU A 43 17.49 35.91 -3.25
C GLU A 43 16.94 34.83 -4.17
N PHE A 44 17.56 34.63 -5.35
CA PHE A 44 17.18 33.59 -6.29
C PHE A 44 17.33 32.20 -5.67
N ILE A 45 18.51 31.93 -5.08
CA ILE A 45 18.82 30.67 -4.40
C ILE A 45 17.84 30.43 -3.25
N ASN A 46 17.61 31.44 -2.40
CA ASN A 46 16.70 31.30 -1.26
C ASN A 46 15.27 30.98 -1.71
N ASN A 47 14.79 31.62 -2.76
CA ASN A 47 13.46 31.37 -3.31
C ASN A 47 13.35 29.96 -3.90
N HIS A 48 14.33 29.53 -4.70
CA HIS A 48 14.35 28.19 -5.28
C HIS A 48 14.45 27.11 -4.21
N CYS A 49 15.31 27.27 -3.21
CA CYS A 49 15.40 26.35 -2.07
C CYS A 49 14.11 26.27 -1.27
N ARG A 50 13.42 27.40 -1.03
CA ARG A 50 12.14 27.42 -0.32
C ARG A 50 11.05 26.71 -1.12
N GLU A 51 10.98 26.98 -2.42
CA GLU A 51 10.01 26.34 -3.32
C GLU A 51 10.27 24.83 -3.44
N PHE A 52 11.54 24.43 -3.57
CA PHE A 52 11.98 23.04 -3.56
C PHE A 52 11.49 22.31 -2.31
N MET A 53 11.75 22.86 -1.13
CA MET A 53 11.35 22.25 0.14
C MET A 53 9.83 22.13 0.28
N LYS A 54 9.09 23.14 -0.19
CA LYS A 54 7.62 23.09 -0.21
C LYS A 54 7.13 21.96 -1.12
N MET A 55 7.65 21.87 -2.34
CA MET A 55 7.25 20.84 -3.30
C MET A 55 7.61 19.43 -2.81
N ILE A 56 8.78 19.24 -2.22
CA ILE A 56 9.16 17.96 -1.59
C ILE A 56 8.16 17.56 -0.52
N LYS A 57 7.77 18.49 0.37
CA LYS A 57 6.78 18.21 1.42
C LYS A 57 5.44 17.80 0.82
N ASP A 58 4.97 18.52 -0.20
CA ASP A 58 3.69 18.23 -0.85
C ASP A 58 3.70 16.87 -1.59
N ILE A 59 4.82 16.52 -2.23
CA ILE A 59 5.05 15.19 -2.84
C ILE A 59 4.98 14.11 -1.77
N GLN A 60 5.71 14.27 -0.67
CA GLN A 60 5.77 13.28 0.41
C GLN A 60 4.40 13.02 1.05
N VAL A 61 3.62 14.08 1.29
CA VAL A 61 2.26 13.96 1.84
C VAL A 61 1.36 13.20 0.86
N THR A 62 1.37 13.60 -0.42
CA THR A 62 0.50 12.97 -1.44
C THR A 62 0.84 11.50 -1.63
N LEU A 63 2.13 11.15 -1.74
CA LEU A 63 2.56 9.76 -1.87
C LEU A 63 2.20 8.92 -0.64
N ARG A 64 2.35 9.47 0.58
CA ARG A 64 1.96 8.77 1.80
C ARG A 64 0.46 8.43 1.79
N ASP A 65 -0.37 9.39 1.42
CA ASP A 65 -1.82 9.22 1.40
C ASP A 65 -2.24 8.18 0.34
N GLU A 66 -1.64 8.22 -0.85
CA GLU A 66 -1.93 7.26 -1.91
C GLU A 66 -1.42 5.84 -1.56
N ILE A 67 -0.24 5.71 -0.94
CA ILE A 67 0.26 4.41 -0.42
C ILE A 67 -0.70 3.85 0.64
N LYS A 68 -1.12 4.69 1.59
CA LYS A 68 -2.05 4.29 2.64
C LYS A 68 -3.38 3.83 2.04
N SER A 69 -3.92 4.60 1.09
CA SER A 69 -5.17 4.26 0.40
C SER A 69 -5.05 2.94 -0.37
N ALA A 70 -3.95 2.70 -1.07
CA ALA A 70 -3.71 1.44 -1.79
C ALA A 70 -3.66 0.22 -0.84
N CYS A 71 -3.05 0.38 0.34
CA CYS A 71 -3.00 -0.67 1.37
C CYS A 71 -4.36 -0.92 2.03
N GLU A 72 -5.13 0.14 2.30
CA GLU A 72 -6.47 0.04 2.90
C GLU A 72 -7.50 -0.56 1.93
N TYR A 73 -7.32 -0.34 0.61
CA TYR A 73 -8.29 -0.80 -0.38
C TYR A 73 -8.29 -2.31 -0.60
N ARG A 74 -7.23 -3.04 -0.21
CA ARG A 74 -7.10 -4.49 -0.40
C ARG A 74 -6.14 -5.15 0.61
N PRO A 75 -6.53 -5.27 1.88
CA PRO A 75 -5.77 -6.08 2.84
C PRO A 75 -5.63 -7.50 2.26
N PHE A 76 -4.40 -7.99 2.18
CA PHE A 76 -4.08 -9.36 1.81
C PHE A 76 -4.41 -9.80 0.38
N GLU A 77 -4.83 -8.91 -0.53
CA GLU A 77 -5.13 -9.32 -1.91
C GLU A 77 -3.90 -9.84 -2.66
N LYS A 78 -2.71 -9.33 -2.31
CA LYS A 78 -1.44 -9.73 -2.93
C LYS A 78 -0.62 -10.70 -2.08
N CYS A 79 -1.22 -11.33 -1.08
CA CYS A 79 -0.57 -12.41 -0.33
C CYS A 79 -1.47 -13.64 -0.20
N ASP A 80 -0.90 -14.72 0.32
CA ASP A 80 -1.55 -16.02 0.48
C ASP A 80 -2.45 -16.11 1.71
N TYR A 81 -2.60 -15.04 2.49
CA TYR A 81 -3.32 -15.05 3.77
C TYR A 81 -4.76 -15.58 3.62
N SER A 82 -5.52 -15.10 2.62
CA SER A 82 -6.90 -15.54 2.41
C SER A 82 -6.97 -17.05 2.14
N SER A 83 -6.09 -17.57 1.29
CA SER A 83 -6.00 -18.99 0.99
C SER A 83 -5.59 -19.80 2.23
N ARG A 84 -4.61 -19.31 3.00
CA ARG A 84 -4.11 -19.96 4.21
C ARG A 84 -5.20 -20.07 5.28
N ILE A 85 -5.89 -18.97 5.59
CA ILE A 85 -6.97 -18.97 6.58
C ILE A 85 -8.16 -19.81 6.13
N SER A 86 -8.51 -19.78 4.84
CA SER A 86 -9.57 -20.63 4.30
C SER A 86 -9.27 -22.12 4.47
N ASN A 87 -8.03 -22.53 4.19
CA ASN A 87 -7.58 -23.90 4.42
C ASN A 87 -7.59 -24.29 5.90
N GLU A 88 -7.13 -23.41 6.78
CA GLU A 88 -7.15 -23.66 8.23
C GLU A 88 -8.58 -23.89 8.75
N ILE A 89 -9.53 -23.05 8.32
CA ILE A 89 -10.96 -23.23 8.63
C ILE A 89 -11.48 -24.56 8.07
N CYS A 90 -11.06 -24.95 6.86
CA CYS A 90 -11.47 -26.21 6.25
C CYS A 90 -10.97 -27.41 7.07
N CYS A 91 -9.71 -27.39 7.52
CA CYS A 91 -9.15 -28.41 8.40
C CYS A 91 -9.94 -28.51 9.71
N LYS A 92 -10.26 -27.38 10.35
CA LYS A 92 -11.08 -27.37 11.58
C LYS A 92 -12.47 -27.96 11.38
N LYS A 93 -13.10 -27.70 10.23
CA LYS A 93 -14.40 -28.30 9.88
C LYS A 93 -14.28 -29.82 9.72
N LEU A 94 -13.21 -30.30 9.07
CA LEU A 94 -12.97 -31.73 8.91
C LEU A 94 -12.70 -32.42 10.26
N GLU A 95 -11.89 -31.82 11.12
CA GLU A 95 -11.66 -32.31 12.49
C GLU A 95 -12.97 -32.48 13.26
N TYR A 96 -13.89 -31.51 13.14
CA TYR A 96 -15.21 -31.60 13.75
C TYR A 96 -16.06 -32.74 13.18
N VAL A 97 -16.10 -32.88 11.85
CA VAL A 97 -16.83 -34.00 11.23
C VAL A 97 -16.28 -35.36 11.69
N PHE A 98 -14.95 -35.49 11.77
CA PHE A 98 -14.32 -36.69 12.30
C PHE A 98 -14.74 -36.98 13.75
N SER A 99 -14.73 -35.99 14.64
CA SER A 99 -15.16 -36.20 16.02
C SER A 99 -16.61 -36.67 16.12
N GLN A 100 -17.50 -36.16 15.26
CA GLN A 100 -18.89 -36.60 15.22
C GLN A 100 -19.02 -38.04 14.72
N LEU A 101 -18.25 -38.44 13.70
CA LEU A 101 -18.24 -39.81 13.19
C LEU A 101 -17.68 -40.79 14.22
N ASP A 102 -16.62 -40.43 14.93
CA ASP A 102 -16.06 -41.25 16.00
C ASP A 102 -17.06 -41.44 17.15
N ALA A 103 -17.78 -40.38 17.53
CA ALA A 103 -18.83 -40.47 18.55
C ALA A 103 -19.99 -41.38 18.10
N MET A 104 -20.41 -41.31 16.84
CA MET A 104 -21.43 -42.20 16.28
C MET A 104 -20.96 -43.66 16.29
N LYS A 105 -19.71 -43.91 15.89
CA LYS A 105 -19.12 -45.25 15.92
C LYS A 105 -19.09 -45.81 17.34
N GLN A 106 -18.63 -45.01 18.31
CA GLN A 106 -18.62 -45.42 19.72
C GLN A 106 -20.03 -45.78 20.21
N THR A 107 -21.04 -44.99 19.85
CA THR A 107 -22.44 -45.27 20.21
C THR A 107 -22.93 -46.61 19.65
N ILE A 108 -22.54 -46.93 18.41
CA ILE A 108 -22.88 -48.21 17.76
C ILE A 108 -22.17 -49.37 18.45
N ASP A 109 -20.87 -49.23 18.72
CA ASP A 109 -20.04 -50.27 19.36
C ASP A 109 -20.57 -50.58 20.78
N GLU A 110 -20.97 -49.54 21.55
CA GLU A 110 -21.59 -49.68 22.86
C GLU A 110 -22.93 -50.43 22.81
N TYR A 111 -23.76 -50.15 21.79
CA TYR A 111 -25.03 -50.85 21.59
C TYR A 111 -24.82 -52.32 21.21
N GLN A 112 -23.82 -52.62 20.36
CA GLN A 112 -23.49 -53.99 19.99
C GLN A 112 -22.91 -54.79 21.16
N ALA A 113 -22.19 -54.15 22.08
CA ALA A 113 -21.65 -54.80 23.28
C ALA A 113 -22.72 -55.12 24.34
N THR A 114 -23.93 -54.57 24.22
CA THR A 114 -25.05 -54.81 25.15
C THR A 114 -26.06 -55.87 24.68
N ILE A 115 -25.87 -56.43 23.49
CA ILE A 115 -26.66 -57.54 22.91
C ILE A 115 -25.86 -58.84 23.01
#